data_AF-A0A925YEM0-F1
#
_entry.id   AF-A0A925YEM0-F1
#
_cell.length_a   1.000
_cell.length_b   1.000
_cell.length_c   1.000
_cell.angle_alpha   90.00
_cell.angle_beta   90.00
_cell.angle_gamma   90.00
#
_symmetry.space_group_name_H-M   'P 1'
#
loop_
_entity.id
_entity.type
_entity.pdbx_description
1 polymer ?
#
loop_
_entity_poly.entity_id
_entity_poly.type
_entity_poly.pdbx_seq_one_letter_code
_entity_poly.pdbx_strand_id
1 'polypeptide(L)'
;MPTGYFALVLHAHLPFVRHPEDPTVMEEEWLYEAITGTYLPLLQMFEGLMTDGVPYRCTISLSAPLITMLTDDLLKERYAQYLDDLIALGSKELERTQHEPQYHRLAQMYSDRFQSLRHTWRCHEGNLVQAFRHLQEAGRIEVITSTATHAFFPLMERNWAAIRAQVHTAADLYEKHFGRRSLGMWLGECGYVPGIDELLREAAVRYFMVDTHGILFADRRPVYGVYAPLYCPTGVAAFGRDTESSEQVWSAKHGYPGDPHYRDFYRDIGFDLPLDYIAPHIHPEGHRMATGFKYYAITHDKLHDKWVYDPDAARGKVGLHASHFRGNMEKQAQRLADSGTFPPDRPPMIVSPYDAELYGHWWYEGPTFLGDVFRQLHHDQSQILAITPGDYLERHPTNQVATPCASSWGKKGYNEQWLNETNAWTYRHIHAAGERMVELARRHVGASDIATTRALNQAARELM
;
A
#
# COMPACT_ATOMS: atom_id res chain seq x y z
N MET A 1 20.47 23.64 -3.56
CA MET A 1 20.22 22.18 -3.51
C MET A 1 19.32 21.91 -2.32
N PRO A 2 18.43 20.91 -2.38
CA PRO A 2 17.62 20.56 -1.22
C PRO A 2 18.53 20.12 -0.07
N THR A 3 18.12 20.43 1.16
CA THR A 3 18.75 19.97 2.40
C THR A 3 18.48 18.48 2.66
N GLY A 4 17.37 17.95 2.14
CA GLY A 4 17.03 16.53 2.24
C GLY A 4 16.02 16.07 1.19
N TYR A 5 15.89 14.76 1.08
CA TYR A 5 14.92 14.11 0.21
C TYR A 5 13.85 13.41 1.03
N PHE A 6 12.62 13.40 0.50
CA PHE A 6 11.51 12.64 1.04
C PHE A 6 11.07 11.59 0.02
N ALA A 7 11.04 10.32 0.44
CA ALA A 7 10.58 9.21 -0.37
C ALA A 7 9.36 8.55 0.29
N LEU A 8 8.16 8.95 -0.14
CA LEU A 8 6.92 8.27 0.22
C LEU A 8 6.82 6.94 -0.55
N VAL A 9 6.62 5.85 0.17
CA VAL A 9 6.40 4.51 -0.40
C VAL A 9 5.06 3.98 0.09
N LEU A 10 4.11 3.75 -0.82
CA LEU A 10 2.80 3.19 -0.50
C LEU A 10 2.77 1.71 -0.89
N HIS A 11 2.53 0.82 0.06
CA HIS A 11 2.41 -0.61 -0.18
C HIS A 11 0.95 -1.00 -0.39
N ALA A 12 0.52 -1.27 -1.63
CA ALA A 12 -0.84 -1.71 -1.92
C ALA A 12 -0.88 -3.22 -2.14
N HIS A 13 -1.53 -3.91 -1.20
CA HIS A 13 -1.67 -5.36 -1.22
C HIS A 13 -3.01 -5.80 -0.65
N LEU A 14 -3.61 -6.77 -1.34
CA LEU A 14 -4.68 -7.60 -0.83
C LEU A 14 -4.35 -9.05 -1.18
N PRO A 15 -4.68 -10.03 -0.31
CA PRO A 15 -4.56 -11.44 -0.66
C PRO A 15 -5.46 -11.77 -1.85
N PHE A 16 -5.15 -12.84 -2.58
CA PHE A 16 -5.98 -13.26 -3.71
C PHE A 16 -7.34 -13.76 -3.22
N VAL A 17 -8.41 -13.05 -3.52
CA VAL A 17 -9.79 -13.42 -3.21
C VAL A 17 -10.63 -13.29 -4.47
N ARG A 18 -11.19 -14.41 -4.94
CA ARG A 18 -12.02 -14.46 -6.13
C ARG A 18 -12.88 -15.72 -6.13
N HIS A 19 -14.18 -15.55 -5.98
CA HIS A 19 -15.18 -16.61 -5.86
C HIS A 19 -16.21 -16.49 -6.99
N PRO A 20 -15.90 -17.00 -8.19
CA PRO A 20 -16.85 -16.96 -9.31
C PRO A 20 -18.15 -17.72 -9.04
N GLU A 21 -18.11 -18.73 -8.18
CA GLU A 21 -19.24 -19.57 -7.81
C GLU A 21 -20.28 -18.87 -6.92
N ASP A 22 -19.88 -17.86 -6.15
CA ASP A 22 -20.73 -17.22 -5.16
C ASP A 22 -20.50 -15.69 -5.12
N PRO A 23 -21.49 -14.87 -5.50
CA PRO A 23 -21.38 -13.42 -5.47
C PRO A 23 -21.56 -12.80 -4.08
N THR A 24 -21.83 -13.62 -3.04
CA THR A 24 -22.12 -13.15 -1.68
C THR A 24 -20.94 -13.25 -0.71
N VAL A 25 -19.79 -13.73 -1.20
CA VAL A 25 -18.58 -13.90 -0.39
C VAL A 25 -18.06 -12.55 0.10
N MET A 26 -18.10 -12.35 1.41
CA MET A 26 -17.77 -11.09 2.08
C MET A 26 -16.32 -10.66 1.87
N GLU A 27 -15.40 -11.62 1.71
CA GLU A 27 -13.97 -11.33 1.56
C GLU A 27 -13.66 -10.61 0.24
N GLU A 28 -14.49 -10.73 -0.79
CA GLU A 28 -14.32 -9.92 -2.01
C GLU A 28 -14.58 -8.43 -1.77
N GLU A 29 -15.37 -8.08 -0.75
CA GLU A 29 -15.64 -6.69 -0.42
C GLU A 29 -14.41 -5.94 0.05
N TRP A 30 -13.40 -6.63 0.58
CA TRP A 30 -12.11 -5.99 0.90
C TRP A 30 -11.50 -5.29 -0.32
N LEU A 31 -11.64 -5.89 -1.51
CA LEU A 31 -11.20 -5.28 -2.76
C LEU A 31 -12.06 -4.05 -3.09
N TYR A 32 -13.38 -4.16 -2.97
CA TYR A 32 -14.31 -3.09 -3.33
C TYR A 32 -14.17 -1.88 -2.40
N GLU A 33 -13.98 -2.13 -1.11
CA GLU A 33 -13.68 -1.14 -0.09
C GLU A 33 -12.31 -0.50 -0.30
N ALA A 34 -11.28 -1.25 -0.69
CA ALA A 34 -9.96 -0.71 -0.99
C ALA A 34 -9.97 0.17 -2.26
N ILE A 35 -10.70 -0.24 -3.30
CA ILE A 35 -10.87 0.57 -4.51
C ILE A 35 -11.57 1.90 -4.17
N THR A 36 -12.66 1.85 -3.41
CA THR A 36 -13.50 3.02 -3.06
C THR A 36 -12.86 3.93 -2.01
N GLY A 37 -12.20 3.32 -1.03
CA GLY A 37 -11.58 3.97 0.10
C GLY A 37 -10.21 4.56 -0.22
N THR A 38 -9.43 3.88 -1.08
CA THR A 38 -8.01 4.17 -1.26
C THR A 38 -7.62 4.36 -2.73
N TYR A 39 -7.79 3.37 -3.61
CA TYR A 39 -7.14 3.43 -4.93
C TYR A 39 -7.71 4.52 -5.84
N LEU A 40 -9.05 4.64 -5.94
CA LEU A 40 -9.67 5.74 -6.69
C LEU A 40 -9.38 7.11 -6.05
N PRO A 41 -9.51 7.29 -4.72
CA PRO A 41 -9.12 8.55 -4.07
C PRO A 41 -7.65 8.95 -4.26
N LEU A 42 -6.71 7.99 -4.26
CA LEU A 42 -5.30 8.25 -4.56
C LEU A 42 -5.12 8.70 -6.01
N LEU A 43 -5.79 8.05 -6.98
CA LEU A 43 -5.78 8.50 -8.38
C LEU A 43 -6.32 9.92 -8.51
N GLN A 44 -7.47 10.23 -7.90
CA GLN A 44 -8.05 11.58 -7.91
C GLN A 44 -7.09 12.61 -7.31
N MET A 45 -6.39 12.26 -6.22
CA MET A 45 -5.39 13.13 -5.60
C MET A 45 -4.18 13.37 -6.52
N PHE A 46 -3.62 12.32 -7.11
CA PHE A 46 -2.49 12.43 -8.04
C PHE A 46 -2.84 13.21 -9.31
N GLU A 47 -4.02 12.97 -9.88
CA GLU A 47 -4.54 13.72 -11.03
C GLU A 47 -4.81 15.17 -10.68
N GLY A 48 -5.41 15.45 -9.52
CA GLY A 48 -5.60 16.81 -9.01
C GLY A 48 -4.29 17.57 -8.85
N LEU A 49 -3.24 16.94 -8.30
CA LEU A 49 -1.91 17.55 -8.21
C LEU A 49 -1.32 17.87 -9.60
N MET A 50 -1.56 17.02 -10.61
CA MET A 50 -1.14 17.32 -11.99
C MET A 50 -1.90 18.51 -12.57
N THR A 51 -3.23 18.57 -12.37
CA THR A 51 -4.07 19.68 -12.81
C THR A 51 -3.66 20.99 -12.16
N ASP A 52 -3.29 20.94 -10.87
CA ASP A 52 -2.80 22.10 -10.11
C ASP A 52 -1.37 22.53 -10.51
N GLY A 53 -0.68 21.77 -11.36
CA GLY A 53 0.70 22.04 -11.76
C GLY A 53 1.74 21.77 -10.65
N VAL A 54 1.37 21.02 -9.61
CA VAL A 54 2.24 20.71 -8.48
C VAL A 54 3.15 19.54 -8.84
N PRO A 55 4.49 19.71 -8.85
CA PRO A 55 5.40 18.59 -9.02
C PRO A 55 5.40 17.71 -7.77
N TYR A 56 5.26 16.41 -7.97
CA TYR A 56 5.35 15.41 -6.91
C TYR A 56 6.07 14.17 -7.43
N ARG A 57 6.62 13.39 -6.50
CA ARG A 57 7.18 12.05 -6.72
C ARG A 57 6.75 11.15 -5.57
N CYS A 58 6.28 9.95 -5.89
CA CYS A 58 5.83 8.95 -4.94
C CYS A 58 6.12 7.57 -5.50
N THR A 59 6.42 6.61 -4.62
CA THR A 59 6.54 5.19 -4.99
C THR A 59 5.29 4.47 -4.53
N ILE A 60 4.68 3.66 -5.39
CA ILE A 60 3.59 2.76 -5.01
C ILE A 60 3.94 1.34 -5.44
N SER A 61 3.87 0.39 -4.52
CA SER A 61 3.97 -1.02 -4.89
C SER A 61 2.57 -1.57 -5.15
N LEU A 62 2.42 -2.33 -6.23
CA LEU A 62 1.22 -3.11 -6.51
C LEU A 62 1.59 -4.58 -6.47
N SER A 63 1.04 -5.32 -5.51
CA SER A 63 1.29 -6.76 -5.40
C SER A 63 0.69 -7.54 -6.58
N ALA A 64 1.27 -8.68 -6.91
CA ALA A 64 0.78 -9.53 -7.99
C ALA A 64 -0.67 -10.05 -7.80
N PRO A 65 -1.12 -10.41 -6.58
CA PRO A 65 -2.52 -10.75 -6.36
C PRO A 65 -3.44 -9.56 -6.65
N LEU A 66 -3.06 -8.36 -6.19
CA LEU A 66 -3.83 -7.13 -6.43
C LEU A 66 -3.92 -6.77 -7.92
N ILE A 67 -2.81 -6.83 -8.66
CA ILE A 67 -2.81 -6.60 -10.13
C ILE A 67 -3.76 -7.60 -10.80
N THR A 68 -3.70 -8.87 -10.40
CA THR A 68 -4.55 -9.92 -10.96
C THR A 68 -6.02 -9.65 -10.70
N MET A 69 -6.39 -9.26 -9.48
CA MET A 69 -7.77 -8.95 -9.11
C MET A 69 -8.30 -7.66 -9.78
N LEU A 70 -7.48 -6.60 -9.81
CA LEU A 70 -7.86 -5.31 -10.43
C LEU A 70 -8.02 -5.39 -11.96
N THR A 71 -7.52 -6.46 -12.59
CA THR A 71 -7.62 -6.68 -14.03
C THR A 71 -8.55 -7.82 -14.43
N ASP A 72 -9.20 -8.47 -13.45
CA ASP A 72 -10.18 -9.52 -13.68
C ASP A 72 -11.56 -8.93 -14.03
N ASP A 73 -12.16 -9.41 -15.12
CA ASP A 73 -13.44 -8.86 -15.64
C ASP A 73 -14.60 -9.06 -14.67
N LEU A 74 -14.68 -10.22 -14.01
CA LEU A 74 -15.75 -10.51 -13.06
C LEU A 74 -15.67 -9.57 -11.85
N LEU A 75 -14.49 -9.39 -11.27
CA LEU A 75 -14.32 -8.51 -10.11
C LEU A 75 -14.56 -7.03 -10.46
N LYS A 76 -14.20 -6.59 -11.67
CA LYS A 76 -14.54 -5.24 -12.15
C LYS A 76 -16.05 -5.03 -12.29
N GLU A 77 -16.77 -6.02 -12.82
CA GLU A 77 -18.23 -5.97 -12.94
C GLU A 77 -18.90 -5.92 -11.56
N ARG A 78 -18.47 -6.79 -10.63
CA ARG A 78 -18.97 -6.81 -9.25
C ARG A 78 -18.67 -5.52 -8.51
N TYR A 79 -17.47 -4.94 -8.68
CA TYR A 79 -17.13 -3.65 -8.11
C TYR A 79 -18.03 -2.52 -8.65
N ALA A 80 -18.28 -2.51 -9.96
CA ALA A 80 -19.15 -1.50 -10.57
C ALA A 80 -20.57 -1.58 -9.99
N GLN A 81 -21.09 -2.79 -9.78
CA GLN A 81 -22.38 -3.02 -9.11
C GLN A 81 -22.35 -2.54 -7.66
N TYR A 82 -21.33 -2.91 -6.89
CA TYR A 82 -21.15 -2.44 -5.51
C TYR A 82 -21.17 -0.90 -5.42
N LEU A 83 -20.50 -0.21 -6.34
CA LEU A 83 -20.49 1.26 -6.37
C LEU A 83 -21.86 1.85 -6.74
N ASP A 84 -22.61 1.21 -7.64
CA ASP A 84 -23.98 1.63 -7.94
C ASP A 84 -24.93 1.40 -6.75
N ASP A 85 -24.73 0.33 -5.96
CA ASP A 85 -25.48 0.07 -4.72
C ASP A 85 -25.18 1.11 -3.63
N LEU A 86 -23.93 1.56 -3.51
CA LEU A 86 -23.56 2.69 -2.63
C LEU A 86 -24.26 4.00 -3.04
N ILE A 87 -24.37 4.26 -4.34
CA ILE A 87 -25.06 5.46 -4.87
C ILE A 87 -26.57 5.36 -4.61
N ALA A 88 -27.15 4.16 -4.75
CA ALA A 88 -28.55 3.92 -4.43
C ALA A 88 -28.83 4.13 -2.93
N LEU A 89 -27.97 3.62 -2.05
CA LEU A 89 -28.05 3.87 -0.61
C LEU A 89 -27.88 5.35 -0.27
N GLY A 90 -26.96 6.06 -0.95
CA GLY A 90 -26.79 7.51 -0.79
C GLY A 90 -28.05 8.30 -1.12
N SER A 91 -28.79 7.89 -2.16
CA SER A 91 -30.07 8.50 -2.50
C SER A 91 -31.13 8.29 -1.40
N LYS A 92 -31.19 7.09 -0.80
CA LYS A 92 -32.08 6.81 0.34
C LYS A 92 -31.68 7.61 1.58
N GLU A 93 -30.39 7.71 1.86
CA GLU A 93 -29.87 8.47 3.00
C GLU A 93 -30.20 9.96 2.88
N LEU A 94 -30.09 10.56 1.69
CA LEU A 94 -30.49 11.94 1.45
C LEU A 94 -31.96 12.19 1.82
N GLU A 95 -32.87 11.29 1.45
CA GLU A 95 -34.29 11.37 1.80
C GLU A 95 -34.51 11.17 3.30
N ARG A 96 -33.88 10.14 3.90
CA ARG A 96 -34.03 9.82 5.31
C ARG A 96 -33.58 10.96 6.21
N THR A 97 -32.45 11.59 5.90
CA THR A 97 -31.85 12.63 6.74
C THR A 97 -32.33 14.04 6.42
N GLN A 98 -33.28 14.24 5.51
CA GLN A 98 -33.71 15.57 5.03
C GLN A 98 -34.10 16.56 6.14
N HIS A 99 -34.57 16.07 7.28
CA HIS A 99 -34.96 16.88 8.45
C HIS A 99 -33.90 16.93 9.55
N GLU A 100 -32.73 16.36 9.31
CA GLU A 100 -31.58 16.30 10.22
C GLU A 100 -30.37 16.99 9.55
N PRO A 101 -30.25 18.32 9.61
CA PRO A 101 -29.30 19.09 8.77
C PRO A 101 -27.85 18.61 8.87
N GLN A 102 -27.41 18.23 10.08
CA GLN A 102 -26.06 17.72 10.33
C GLN A 102 -25.78 16.39 9.61
N TYR A 103 -26.74 15.48 9.54
CA TYR A 103 -26.58 14.19 8.83
C TYR A 103 -26.87 14.33 7.34
N HIS A 104 -27.80 15.20 6.94
CA HIS A 104 -28.08 15.49 5.53
C HIS A 104 -26.88 16.04 4.80
N ARG A 105 -26.12 16.94 5.44
CA ARG A 105 -24.86 17.43 4.91
C ARG A 105 -23.87 16.27 4.62
N LEU A 106 -23.80 15.28 5.51
CA LEU A 106 -22.91 14.13 5.35
C LEU A 106 -23.42 13.14 4.30
N ALA A 107 -24.73 12.90 4.23
CA ALA A 107 -25.35 12.11 3.17
C ALA A 107 -25.06 12.72 1.79
N GLN A 108 -25.15 14.05 1.67
CA GLN A 108 -24.75 14.78 0.45
C GLN A 108 -23.27 14.60 0.14
N MET A 109 -22.39 14.76 1.13
CA MET A 109 -20.94 14.54 0.97
C MET A 109 -20.64 13.14 0.41
N TYR A 110 -21.26 12.09 0.95
CA TYR A 110 -21.07 10.72 0.46
C TYR A 110 -21.68 10.51 -0.94
N SER A 111 -22.88 11.03 -1.20
CA SER A 111 -23.49 10.97 -2.53
C SER A 111 -22.59 11.61 -3.59
N ASP A 112 -22.08 12.81 -3.33
CA ASP A 112 -21.16 13.52 -4.24
C ASP A 112 -19.85 12.75 -4.41
N ARG A 113 -19.31 12.21 -3.32
CA ARG A 113 -18.11 11.36 -3.36
C ARG A 113 -18.31 10.14 -4.25
N PHE A 114 -19.35 9.33 -4.03
CA PHE A 114 -19.54 8.10 -4.79
C PHE A 114 -19.84 8.37 -6.26
N GLN A 115 -20.55 9.45 -6.58
CA GLN A 115 -20.72 9.89 -7.97
C GLN A 115 -19.39 10.31 -8.61
N SER A 116 -18.54 11.04 -7.89
CA SER A 116 -17.20 11.43 -8.33
C SER A 116 -16.31 10.20 -8.56
N LEU A 117 -16.32 9.23 -7.63
CA LEU A 117 -15.57 7.98 -7.78
C LEU A 117 -16.04 7.17 -8.98
N ARG A 118 -17.36 7.09 -9.22
CA ARG A 118 -17.92 6.43 -10.41
C ARG A 118 -17.50 7.13 -11.70
N HIS A 119 -17.41 8.45 -11.70
CA HIS A 119 -16.88 9.20 -12.83
C HIS A 119 -15.41 8.84 -13.10
N THR A 120 -14.54 8.88 -12.09
CA THR A 120 -13.12 8.49 -12.23
C THR A 120 -12.97 7.04 -12.69
N TRP A 121 -13.73 6.10 -12.11
CA TRP A 121 -13.75 4.69 -12.53
C TRP A 121 -14.05 4.55 -14.03
N ARG A 122 -15.06 5.28 -14.53
CA ARG A 122 -15.45 5.26 -15.95
C ARG A 122 -14.41 5.94 -16.86
N CYS A 123 -13.78 7.03 -16.42
CA CYS A 123 -12.72 7.70 -17.17
C CYS A 123 -11.51 6.78 -17.41
N HIS A 124 -11.28 5.81 -16.51
CA HIS A 124 -10.23 4.79 -16.65
C HIS A 124 -10.75 3.45 -17.16
N GLU A 125 -11.99 3.39 -17.65
CA GLU A 125 -12.63 2.16 -18.16
C GLU A 125 -12.57 0.98 -17.17
N GLY A 126 -12.55 1.27 -15.87
CA GLY A 126 -12.39 0.29 -14.81
C GLY A 126 -11.01 -0.38 -14.71
N ASN A 127 -9.99 0.14 -15.39
CA ASN A 127 -8.63 -0.42 -15.39
C ASN A 127 -7.67 0.44 -14.56
N LEU A 128 -7.68 0.26 -13.24
CA LEU A 128 -6.83 1.06 -12.34
C LEU A 128 -5.34 0.77 -12.50
N VAL A 129 -4.97 -0.45 -12.91
CA VAL A 129 -3.56 -0.79 -13.18
C VAL A 129 -3.03 0.06 -14.35
N GLN A 130 -3.84 0.25 -15.38
CA GLN A 130 -3.51 1.16 -16.48
C GLN A 130 -3.48 2.63 -16.04
N ALA A 131 -4.37 3.06 -15.16
CA ALA A 131 -4.34 4.41 -14.59
C ALA A 131 -3.01 4.71 -13.86
N PHE A 132 -2.55 3.80 -12.99
CA PHE A 132 -1.25 3.93 -12.32
C PHE A 132 -0.08 3.86 -13.32
N ARG A 133 -0.19 3.05 -14.37
CA ARG A 133 0.79 3.02 -15.45
C ARG A 133 0.91 4.38 -16.14
N HIS A 134 -0.20 5.04 -16.47
CA HIS A 134 -0.16 6.37 -17.09
C HIS A 134 0.52 7.41 -16.19
N LEU A 135 0.25 7.41 -14.89
CA LEU A 135 0.95 8.27 -13.92
C LEU A 135 2.46 7.99 -13.88
N GLN A 136 2.84 6.72 -13.98
CA GLN A 136 4.23 6.31 -14.06
C GLN A 136 4.92 6.78 -15.35
N GLU A 137 4.27 6.62 -16.50
CA GLU A 137 4.78 7.06 -17.81
C GLU A 137 4.89 8.58 -17.88
N ALA A 138 4.00 9.31 -17.18
CA ALA A 138 4.08 10.76 -17.00
C ALA A 138 5.20 11.21 -16.03
N GLY A 139 5.99 10.28 -15.47
CA GLY A 139 7.08 10.58 -14.56
C GLY A 139 6.63 11.13 -13.20
N ARG A 140 5.36 10.91 -12.82
CA ARG A 140 4.80 11.43 -11.56
C ARG A 140 4.98 10.48 -10.39
N ILE A 141 4.85 9.19 -10.65
CA ILE A 141 5.08 8.15 -9.66
C ILE A 141 6.08 7.12 -10.19
N GLU A 142 6.57 6.27 -9.30
CA GLU A 142 7.25 5.03 -9.64
C GLU A 142 6.42 3.87 -9.10
N VAL A 143 5.95 3.01 -9.99
CA VAL A 143 5.23 1.80 -9.61
C VAL A 143 6.25 0.68 -9.49
N ILE A 144 6.23 -0.01 -8.35
CA ILE A 144 7.06 -1.18 -8.10
C ILE A 144 6.20 -2.44 -7.94
N THR A 145 6.81 -3.60 -8.12
CA THR A 145 6.14 -4.89 -7.89
C THR A 145 6.31 -5.34 -6.43
N SER A 146 5.66 -6.45 -6.07
CA SER A 146 5.91 -7.21 -4.84
C SER A 146 5.99 -8.70 -5.18
N THR A 147 6.44 -9.54 -4.25
CA THR A 147 6.49 -11.00 -4.42
C THR A 147 5.12 -11.59 -4.82
N ALA A 148 5.12 -12.69 -5.59
CA ALA A 148 3.93 -13.18 -6.31
C ALA A 148 2.66 -13.38 -5.47
N THR A 149 2.78 -13.82 -4.22
CA THR A 149 1.66 -13.94 -3.28
C THR A 149 1.97 -13.35 -1.91
N HIS A 150 2.85 -12.33 -1.90
CA HIS A 150 3.27 -11.66 -0.67
C HIS A 150 3.91 -12.61 0.35
N ALA A 151 4.62 -13.63 -0.15
CA ALA A 151 5.17 -14.69 0.68
C ALA A 151 6.29 -14.19 1.62
N PHE A 152 6.27 -14.64 2.87
CA PHE A 152 7.25 -14.26 3.88
C PHE A 152 8.53 -15.09 3.75
N PHE A 153 9.49 -14.57 2.99
CA PHE A 153 10.74 -15.27 2.63
C PHE A 153 11.60 -15.78 3.79
N PRO A 154 11.71 -15.10 4.96
CA PRO A 154 12.52 -15.60 6.07
C PRO A 154 12.12 -16.99 6.58
N LEU A 155 10.88 -17.41 6.30
CA LEU A 155 10.37 -18.73 6.68
C LEU A 155 10.29 -19.69 5.49
N MET A 156 10.89 -19.35 4.36
CA MET A 156 10.96 -20.18 3.15
C MET A 156 12.38 -20.61 2.77
N GLU A 157 13.41 -20.25 3.55
CA GLU A 157 14.83 -20.45 3.24
C GLU A 157 15.22 -21.89 2.87
N ARG A 158 14.45 -22.88 3.31
CA ARG A 158 14.65 -24.30 2.93
C ARG A 158 14.42 -24.56 1.45
N ASN A 159 13.72 -23.67 0.74
CA ASN A 159 13.35 -23.86 -0.66
C ASN A 159 13.55 -22.56 -1.47
N TRP A 160 14.81 -22.28 -1.81
CA TRP A 160 15.19 -21.15 -2.68
C TRP A 160 14.55 -21.18 -4.06
N ALA A 161 14.18 -22.36 -4.58
CA ALA A 161 13.46 -22.45 -5.86
C ALA A 161 12.04 -21.88 -5.76
N ALA A 162 11.36 -22.05 -4.62
CA ALA A 162 10.07 -21.43 -4.36
C ALA A 162 10.18 -19.91 -4.20
N ILE A 163 11.21 -19.41 -3.48
CA ILE A 163 11.49 -17.97 -3.37
C ILE A 163 11.78 -17.38 -4.76
N ARG A 164 12.61 -18.06 -5.57
CA ARG A 164 12.90 -17.65 -6.94
C ARG A 164 11.62 -17.58 -7.79
N ALA A 165 10.73 -18.57 -7.68
CA ALA A 165 9.45 -18.55 -8.39
C ALA A 165 8.56 -17.36 -7.98
N GLN A 166 8.52 -17.01 -6.69
CA GLN A 166 7.81 -15.84 -6.17
C GLN A 166 8.34 -14.52 -6.75
N VAL A 167 9.65 -14.37 -6.88
CA VAL A 167 10.29 -13.16 -7.45
C VAL A 167 10.01 -13.06 -8.96
N HIS A 168 10.28 -14.12 -9.73
CA HIS A 168 10.15 -14.06 -11.18
C HIS A 168 8.69 -13.97 -11.65
N THR A 169 7.77 -14.73 -11.02
CA THR A 169 6.34 -14.69 -11.39
C THR A 169 5.77 -13.28 -11.23
N ALA A 170 6.11 -12.61 -10.13
CA ALA A 170 5.73 -11.22 -9.91
C ALA A 170 6.33 -10.26 -10.93
N ALA A 171 7.64 -10.39 -11.20
CA ALA A 171 8.33 -9.53 -12.14
C ALA A 171 7.78 -9.66 -13.57
N ASP A 172 7.46 -10.89 -14.00
CA ASP A 172 6.86 -11.18 -15.30
C ASP A 172 5.42 -10.65 -15.41
N LEU A 173 4.61 -10.82 -14.35
CA LEU A 173 3.26 -10.24 -14.30
C LEU A 173 3.32 -8.70 -14.35
N TYR A 174 4.22 -8.08 -13.59
CA TYR A 174 4.41 -6.63 -13.63
C TYR A 174 4.78 -6.17 -15.05
N GLU A 175 5.77 -6.80 -15.70
CA GLU A 175 6.18 -6.44 -17.06
C GLU A 175 5.04 -6.56 -18.06
N LYS A 176 4.20 -7.60 -17.95
CA LYS A 176 3.01 -7.77 -18.80
C LYS A 176 2.05 -6.57 -18.73
N HIS A 177 1.82 -6.02 -17.54
CA HIS A 177 0.85 -4.92 -17.36
C HIS A 177 1.48 -3.53 -17.58
N PHE A 178 2.74 -3.34 -17.18
CA PHE A 178 3.43 -2.05 -17.22
C PHE A 178 4.35 -1.87 -18.43
N GLY A 179 4.57 -2.91 -19.24
CA GLY A 179 5.40 -2.87 -20.45
C GLY A 179 6.90 -2.72 -20.21
N ARG A 180 7.36 -2.82 -18.95
CA ARG A 180 8.77 -2.72 -18.55
C ARG A 180 9.03 -3.51 -17.27
N ARG A 181 10.28 -3.93 -17.05
CA ARG A 181 10.72 -4.51 -15.77
C ARG A 181 10.61 -3.48 -14.63
N SER A 182 10.24 -3.96 -13.45
CA SER A 182 10.17 -3.11 -12.26
C SER A 182 11.56 -2.80 -11.72
N LEU A 183 11.85 -1.53 -11.39
CA LEU A 183 13.12 -1.14 -10.79
C LEU A 183 13.18 -1.51 -9.30
N GLY A 184 12.04 -1.56 -8.61
CA GLY A 184 11.97 -1.92 -7.20
C GLY A 184 11.13 -3.17 -6.98
N MET A 185 11.32 -3.82 -5.83
CA MET A 185 10.42 -4.85 -5.33
C MET A 185 10.17 -4.65 -3.84
N TRP A 186 8.90 -4.64 -3.46
CA TRP A 186 8.48 -4.77 -2.08
C TRP A 186 8.49 -6.26 -1.68
N LEU A 187 9.39 -6.64 -0.76
CA LEU A 187 9.41 -8.00 -0.23
C LEU A 187 8.23 -8.20 0.72
N GLY A 188 7.65 -9.40 0.75
CA GLY A 188 6.57 -9.74 1.69
C GLY A 188 6.94 -9.31 3.10
N GLU A 189 6.28 -8.28 3.60
CA GLU A 189 6.48 -7.72 4.95
C GLU A 189 7.89 -7.18 5.24
N CYS A 190 8.57 -6.69 4.19
CA CYS A 190 10.00 -6.38 4.22
C CYS A 190 10.86 -7.57 4.72
N GLY A 191 10.35 -8.79 4.60
CA GLY A 191 10.97 -10.03 5.05
C GLY A 191 12.21 -10.34 4.23
N TYR A 192 13.36 -9.93 4.75
CA TYR A 192 14.66 -10.12 4.12
C TYR A 192 15.52 -11.10 4.92
N VAL A 193 16.30 -11.87 4.17
CA VAL A 193 17.40 -12.72 4.62
C VAL A 193 18.52 -12.60 3.60
N PRO A 194 19.80 -12.65 4.02
CA PRO A 194 20.94 -12.52 3.11
C PRO A 194 20.89 -13.49 1.92
N GLY A 195 21.13 -12.99 0.71
CA GLY A 195 21.12 -13.76 -0.53
C GLY A 195 19.86 -13.56 -1.39
N ILE A 196 18.76 -13.03 -0.84
CA ILE A 196 17.56 -12.67 -1.65
C ILE A 196 17.92 -11.70 -2.77
N ASP A 197 18.88 -10.80 -2.54
CA ASP A 197 19.33 -9.81 -3.50
C ASP A 197 19.89 -10.43 -4.80
N GLU A 198 20.39 -11.67 -4.76
CA GLU A 198 20.77 -12.40 -5.97
C GLU A 198 19.57 -12.69 -6.88
N LEU A 199 18.47 -13.14 -6.29
CA LEU A 199 17.22 -13.42 -7.01
C LEU A 199 16.58 -12.13 -7.54
N LEU A 200 16.65 -11.04 -6.76
CA LEU A 200 16.19 -9.72 -7.20
C LEU A 200 16.98 -9.25 -8.42
N ARG A 201 18.31 -9.37 -8.39
CA ARG A 201 19.18 -9.03 -9.54
C ARG A 201 18.82 -9.86 -10.77
N GLU A 202 18.59 -11.17 -10.62
CA GLU A 202 18.18 -12.05 -11.73
C GLU A 202 16.88 -11.59 -12.40
N ALA A 203 15.96 -10.99 -11.64
CA ALA A 203 14.71 -10.42 -12.14
C ALA A 203 14.85 -8.94 -12.59
N ALA A 204 16.08 -8.42 -12.69
CA ALA A 204 16.42 -7.04 -13.02
C ALA A 204 15.89 -5.98 -12.03
N VAL A 205 15.55 -6.38 -10.80
CA VAL A 205 15.21 -5.46 -9.71
C VAL A 205 16.48 -4.77 -9.22
N ARG A 206 16.40 -3.45 -9.04
CA ARG A 206 17.51 -2.58 -8.65
C ARG A 206 17.49 -2.21 -7.18
N TYR A 207 16.33 -2.24 -6.53
CA TYR A 207 16.23 -1.99 -5.10
C TYR A 207 15.07 -2.69 -4.40
N PHE A 208 15.14 -2.75 -3.08
CA PHE A 208 14.07 -3.21 -2.20
C PHE A 208 14.09 -2.46 -0.87
N MET A 209 13.08 -2.73 -0.04
CA MET A 209 12.91 -2.12 1.28
C MET A 209 13.22 -3.13 2.38
N VAL A 210 13.83 -2.66 3.47
CA VAL A 210 14.04 -3.41 4.72
C VAL A 210 13.63 -2.55 5.91
N ASP A 211 13.43 -3.20 7.06
CA ASP A 211 13.23 -2.45 8.30
C ASP A 211 14.53 -1.72 8.73
N THR A 212 14.38 -0.73 9.61
CA THR A 212 15.48 0.10 10.14
C THR A 212 16.66 -0.74 10.62
N HIS A 213 16.39 -1.79 11.41
CA HIS A 213 17.46 -2.64 11.96
C HIS A 213 18.16 -3.49 10.89
N GLY A 214 17.48 -3.79 9.76
CA GLY A 214 18.07 -4.45 8.60
C GLY A 214 19.30 -3.72 8.05
N ILE A 215 19.26 -2.39 8.06
CA ILE A 215 20.40 -1.54 7.68
C ILE A 215 21.36 -1.34 8.86
N LEU A 216 20.83 -0.97 10.04
CA LEU A 216 21.68 -0.59 11.19
C LEU A 216 22.56 -1.75 11.70
N PHE A 217 22.11 -3.00 11.53
CA PHE A 217 22.85 -4.20 11.92
C PHE A 217 23.41 -4.99 10.74
N ALA A 218 23.59 -4.33 9.59
CA ALA A 218 24.32 -4.91 8.46
C ALA A 218 25.72 -5.42 8.86
N ASP A 219 26.28 -6.30 8.04
CA ASP A 219 27.61 -6.92 8.26
C ASP A 219 28.75 -5.89 8.40
N ARG A 220 28.53 -4.67 7.93
CA ARG A 220 29.38 -3.49 8.09
C ARG A 220 28.51 -2.33 8.54
N ARG A 221 29.03 -1.57 9.50
CA ARG A 221 28.33 -0.39 10.03
C ARG A 221 27.96 0.59 8.89
N PRO A 222 26.68 0.94 8.71
CA PRO A 222 26.27 1.91 7.69
C PRO A 222 26.77 3.31 8.07
N VAL A 223 27.50 3.97 7.17
CA VAL A 223 28.06 5.32 7.36
C VAL A 223 26.93 6.33 7.53
N TYR A 224 25.88 6.22 6.71
CA TYR A 224 24.78 7.17 6.62
C TYR A 224 23.52 6.75 7.41
N GLY A 225 23.63 5.71 8.24
CA GLY A 225 22.47 5.09 8.88
C GLY A 225 21.44 4.60 7.85
N VAL A 226 20.15 4.84 8.10
CA VAL A 226 19.05 4.52 7.17
C VAL A 226 18.80 5.60 6.10
N TYR A 227 19.50 6.73 6.16
CA TYR A 227 19.21 7.91 5.34
C TYR A 227 19.95 7.93 4.00
N ALA A 228 20.53 6.78 3.63
CA ALA A 228 21.04 6.44 2.31
C ALA A 228 21.01 4.91 2.17
N PRO A 229 20.87 4.36 0.95
CA PRO A 229 20.83 2.92 0.76
C PRO A 229 22.20 2.28 0.96
N LEU A 230 22.17 0.98 1.26
CA LEU A 230 23.31 0.09 1.09
C LEU A 230 23.20 -0.59 -0.27
N TYR A 231 24.30 -0.75 -0.99
CA TYR A 231 24.37 -1.76 -2.05
C TYR A 231 24.74 -3.10 -1.44
N CYS A 232 23.92 -4.11 -1.71
CA CYS A 232 24.32 -5.49 -1.49
C CYS A 232 25.51 -5.83 -2.42
N PRO A 233 26.30 -6.88 -2.14
CA PRO A 233 27.40 -7.30 -3.01
C PRO A 233 26.99 -7.54 -4.48
N THR A 234 25.72 -7.86 -4.73
CA THR A 234 25.11 -8.04 -6.05
C THR A 234 24.87 -6.72 -6.81
N GLY A 235 24.95 -5.58 -6.14
CA GLY A 235 24.63 -4.25 -6.66
C GLY A 235 23.16 -3.82 -6.51
N VAL A 236 22.30 -4.67 -5.91
CA VAL A 236 20.91 -4.31 -5.57
C VAL A 236 20.91 -3.45 -4.31
N ALA A 237 20.19 -2.33 -4.32
CA ALA A 237 20.11 -1.41 -3.19
C ALA A 237 19.06 -1.83 -2.15
N ALA A 238 19.42 -1.75 -0.88
CA ALA A 238 18.50 -1.90 0.25
C ALA A 238 18.25 -0.53 0.89
N PHE A 239 16.99 -0.11 0.95
CA PHE A 239 16.56 1.11 1.63
C PHE A 239 15.96 0.77 2.99
N GLY A 240 16.39 1.47 4.03
CA GLY A 240 15.87 1.29 5.39
C GLY A 240 14.72 2.23 5.67
N ARG A 241 13.68 1.72 6.35
CA ARG A 241 12.60 2.53 6.91
C ARG A 241 13.13 3.58 7.89
N ASP A 242 12.65 4.81 7.79
CA ASP A 242 12.84 5.85 8.81
C ASP A 242 11.82 5.68 9.96
N THR A 243 12.32 5.70 11.20
CA THR A 243 11.49 5.51 12.40
C THR A 243 10.71 6.77 12.79
N GLU A 244 11.28 7.97 12.57
CA GLU A 244 10.68 9.22 13.03
C GLU A 244 9.40 9.57 12.25
N SER A 245 9.42 9.37 10.92
CA SER A 245 8.24 9.55 10.06
C SER A 245 7.19 8.48 10.30
N SER A 246 7.61 7.23 10.52
CA SER A 246 6.71 6.12 10.82
C SER A 246 5.86 6.39 12.06
N GLU A 247 6.48 6.83 13.17
CA GLU A 247 5.77 7.08 14.44
C GLU A 247 4.67 8.14 14.31
N GLN A 248 4.89 9.19 13.52
CA GLN A 248 3.96 10.30 13.34
C GLN A 248 2.64 9.90 12.66
N VAL A 249 2.65 8.86 11.82
CA VAL A 249 1.46 8.43 11.07
C VAL A 249 0.91 7.11 11.62
N TRP A 250 1.76 6.11 11.90
CA TRP A 250 1.32 4.77 12.31
C TRP A 250 0.89 4.66 13.77
N SER A 251 1.25 5.61 14.64
CA SER A 251 0.92 5.50 16.05
C SER A 251 -0.59 5.62 16.27
N ALA A 252 -1.25 4.53 16.67
CA ALA A 252 -2.68 4.55 17.01
C ALA A 252 -3.03 5.48 18.18
N LYS A 253 -2.04 5.86 19.01
CA LYS A 253 -2.22 6.75 20.17
C LYS A 253 -1.78 8.20 19.94
N HIS A 254 -0.76 8.41 19.11
CA HIS A 254 -0.10 9.72 18.94
C HIS A 254 -0.01 10.17 17.48
N GLY A 255 -0.42 9.32 16.53
CA GLY A 255 -0.36 9.59 15.12
C GLY A 255 -1.57 10.37 14.64
N TYR A 256 -1.41 11.05 13.50
CA TYR A 256 -2.47 11.88 12.93
C TYR A 256 -3.82 11.16 12.74
N PRO A 257 -3.89 9.90 12.27
CA PRO A 257 -5.16 9.21 12.06
C PRO A 257 -6.08 9.12 13.28
N GLY A 258 -5.53 9.25 14.49
CA GLY A 258 -6.29 9.21 15.74
C GLY A 258 -6.90 10.54 16.20
N ASP A 259 -6.82 11.63 15.41
CA ASP A 259 -7.38 12.93 15.83
C ASP A 259 -8.91 12.82 16.06
N PRO A 260 -9.42 13.36 17.18
CA PRO A 260 -10.85 13.31 17.50
C PRO A 260 -11.81 13.83 16.42
N HIS A 261 -11.34 14.70 15.51
CA HIS A 261 -12.15 15.29 14.45
C HIS A 261 -12.18 14.47 13.17
N TYR A 262 -11.33 13.45 13.03
CA TYR A 262 -11.34 12.57 11.87
C TYR A 262 -12.47 11.57 11.91
N ARG A 263 -12.85 11.09 10.73
CA ARG A 263 -13.97 10.15 10.56
C ARG A 263 -13.68 8.85 11.30
N ASP A 264 -14.63 8.41 12.11
CA ASP A 264 -14.55 7.13 12.80
C ASP A 264 -14.77 5.95 11.84
N PHE A 265 -13.82 5.02 11.82
CA PHE A 265 -13.87 3.83 10.97
C PHE A 265 -14.92 2.81 11.44
N TYR A 266 -15.18 2.69 12.74
CA TYR A 266 -15.99 1.65 13.36
C TYR A 266 -17.47 2.02 13.53
N ARG A 267 -17.85 3.28 13.28
CA ARG A 267 -19.25 3.73 13.36
C ARG A 267 -19.87 3.89 11.97
N ASP A 268 -20.73 2.94 11.62
CA ASP A 268 -21.35 2.84 10.30
C ASP A 268 -22.85 2.57 10.42
N ILE A 269 -23.65 3.13 9.51
CA ILE A 269 -25.11 3.00 9.54
C ILE A 269 -25.58 1.54 9.42
N GLY A 270 -24.76 0.64 8.87
CA GLY A 270 -25.05 -0.79 8.82
C GLY A 270 -25.15 -1.46 10.19
N PHE A 271 -24.59 -0.85 11.23
CA PHE A 271 -24.74 -1.29 12.61
C PHE A 271 -25.77 -0.48 13.39
N ASP A 272 -26.03 0.77 12.98
CA ASP A 272 -26.87 1.72 13.73
C ASP A 272 -28.35 1.71 13.32
N LEU A 273 -28.64 1.59 12.03
CA LEU A 273 -30.00 1.73 11.51
C LEU A 273 -30.83 0.45 11.63
N PRO A 274 -32.18 0.53 11.61
CA PRO A 274 -33.06 -0.62 11.59
C PRO A 274 -32.73 -1.62 10.46
N LEU A 275 -32.79 -2.91 10.78
CA LEU A 275 -32.36 -3.97 9.86
C LEU A 275 -33.17 -3.99 8.56
N ASP A 276 -34.48 -3.75 8.64
CA ASP A 276 -35.39 -3.67 7.49
C ASP A 276 -35.02 -2.56 6.50
N TYR A 277 -34.45 -1.45 6.99
CA TYR A 277 -33.97 -0.35 6.15
C TYR A 277 -32.68 -0.70 5.40
N ILE A 278 -31.70 -1.29 6.11
CA ILE A 278 -30.38 -1.60 5.54
C ILE A 278 -30.31 -2.95 4.83
N ALA A 279 -31.26 -3.87 5.05
CA ALA A 279 -31.22 -5.24 4.54
C ALA A 279 -30.87 -5.37 3.03
N PRO A 280 -31.35 -4.49 2.14
CA PRO A 280 -30.99 -4.55 0.71
C PRO A 280 -29.52 -4.19 0.39
N HIS A 281 -28.76 -3.69 1.37
CA HIS A 281 -27.41 -3.13 1.21
C HIS A 281 -26.38 -3.82 2.12
N ILE A 282 -26.75 -4.95 2.71
CA ILE A 282 -25.87 -5.79 3.55
C ILE A 282 -26.00 -7.25 3.08
N HIS A 283 -25.29 -8.16 3.75
CA HIS A 283 -25.25 -9.56 3.37
C HIS A 283 -26.67 -10.16 3.28
N PRO A 284 -27.00 -10.95 2.23
CA PRO A 284 -28.36 -11.48 2.01
C PRO A 284 -28.93 -12.34 3.15
N GLU A 285 -28.07 -12.95 3.96
CA GLU A 285 -28.48 -13.69 5.17
C GLU A 285 -28.87 -12.79 6.36
N GLY A 286 -28.77 -11.47 6.22
CA GLY A 286 -29.12 -10.48 7.25
C GLY A 286 -28.02 -10.18 8.26
N HIS A 287 -26.77 -10.58 7.98
CA HIS A 287 -25.62 -10.21 8.82
C HIS A 287 -25.33 -8.73 8.67
N ARG A 288 -25.27 -8.00 9.80
CA ARG A 288 -24.88 -6.59 9.79
C ARG A 288 -23.41 -6.44 9.41
N MET A 289 -23.13 -5.48 8.56
CA MET A 289 -21.80 -5.15 8.06
C MET A 289 -21.69 -3.66 7.77
N ALA A 290 -20.48 -3.18 7.54
CA ALA A 290 -20.28 -1.78 7.16
C ALA A 290 -20.87 -1.52 5.76
N THR A 291 -21.55 -0.39 5.60
CA THR A 291 -22.13 0.05 4.33
C THR A 291 -21.28 1.13 3.65
N GLY A 292 -20.27 1.67 4.34
CA GLY A 292 -19.44 2.77 3.87
C GLY A 292 -19.94 4.16 4.26
N PHE A 293 -21.20 4.29 4.69
CA PHE A 293 -21.75 5.53 5.25
C PHE A 293 -21.45 5.61 6.75
N LYS A 294 -20.46 6.43 7.09
CA LYS A 294 -19.97 6.64 8.46
C LYS A 294 -20.11 8.11 8.84
N TYR A 295 -20.96 8.41 9.82
CA TYR A 295 -21.35 9.80 10.15
C TYR A 295 -20.73 10.37 11.43
N TYR A 296 -19.86 9.62 12.09
CA TYR A 296 -19.30 10.02 13.36
C TYR A 296 -17.81 10.30 13.25
N ALA A 297 -17.33 11.23 14.08
CA ALA A 297 -15.90 11.49 14.26
C ALA A 297 -15.35 10.61 15.39
N ILE A 298 -14.05 10.33 15.40
CA ILE A 298 -13.37 9.48 16.39
C ILE A 298 -13.76 9.90 17.81
N THR A 299 -13.69 11.20 18.13
CA THR A 299 -14.06 11.82 19.41
C THR A 299 -13.25 11.32 20.62
N HIS A 300 -13.33 10.02 20.90
CA HIS A 300 -12.68 9.24 21.95
C HIS A 300 -12.84 7.72 21.67
N ASP A 301 -12.22 6.87 22.47
CA ASP A 301 -12.21 5.41 22.27
C ASP A 301 -13.57 4.69 22.43
N LYS A 302 -14.59 5.32 23.04
CA LYS A 302 -15.92 4.70 23.22
C LYS A 302 -16.75 4.76 21.92
N LEU A 303 -17.62 3.76 21.70
CA LEU A 303 -18.51 3.68 20.53
C LEU A 303 -19.81 4.51 20.64
N HIS A 304 -20.21 4.92 21.85
CA HIS A 304 -21.36 5.81 22.09
C HIS A 304 -20.87 7.23 22.36
N ASP A 305 -21.77 8.23 22.32
CA ASP A 305 -21.48 9.65 22.60
C ASP A 305 -20.43 10.30 21.69
N LYS A 306 -20.26 9.77 20.46
CA LYS A 306 -19.39 10.37 19.45
C LYS A 306 -20.00 11.64 18.84
N TRP A 307 -19.14 12.59 18.50
CA TRP A 307 -19.51 13.75 17.71
C TRP A 307 -19.96 13.33 16.32
N VAL A 308 -20.91 14.08 15.75
CA VAL A 308 -21.19 14.01 14.32
C VAL A 308 -19.94 14.51 13.59
N TYR A 309 -19.51 13.78 12.57
CA TYR A 309 -18.36 14.15 11.77
C TYR A 309 -18.55 15.51 11.10
N ASP A 310 -17.57 16.40 11.24
CA ASP A 310 -17.56 17.72 10.59
C ASP A 310 -16.44 17.75 9.54
N PRO A 311 -16.77 17.70 8.23
CA PRO A 311 -15.78 17.72 7.16
C PRO A 311 -14.89 18.97 7.15
N ASP A 312 -15.40 20.13 7.61
CA ASP A 312 -14.63 21.36 7.61
C ASP A 312 -13.59 21.36 8.72
N ALA A 313 -13.98 20.90 9.92
CA ALA A 313 -13.09 20.75 11.04
C ALA A 313 -11.97 19.73 10.73
N ALA A 314 -12.35 18.57 10.17
CA ALA A 314 -11.41 17.56 9.71
C ALA A 314 -10.46 18.13 8.64
N ARG A 315 -10.98 18.89 7.67
CA ARG A 315 -10.16 19.53 6.64
C ARG A 315 -9.14 20.50 7.24
N GLY A 316 -9.53 21.30 8.23
CA GLY A 316 -8.64 22.19 8.97
C GLY A 316 -7.52 21.41 9.68
N LYS A 317 -7.85 20.28 10.31
CA LYS A 317 -6.87 19.39 10.95
C LYS A 317 -5.87 18.79 9.95
N VAL A 318 -6.34 18.35 8.79
CA VAL A 318 -5.45 17.87 7.73
C VAL A 318 -4.37 18.88 7.38
N GLY A 319 -4.72 20.16 7.17
CA GLY A 319 -3.75 21.19 6.82
C GLY A 319 -2.69 21.41 7.92
N LEU A 320 -3.12 21.39 9.18
CA LEU A 320 -2.22 21.48 10.34
C LEU A 320 -1.30 20.26 10.46
N HIS A 321 -1.82 19.06 10.27
CA HIS A 321 -1.03 17.83 10.33
C HIS A 321 -0.03 17.74 9.18
N ALA A 322 -0.42 18.14 7.97
CA ALA A 322 0.51 18.20 6.83
C ALA A 322 1.66 19.19 7.09
N SER A 323 1.35 20.35 7.67
CA SER A 323 2.35 21.36 8.06
C SER A 323 3.28 20.86 9.16
N HIS A 324 2.74 20.16 10.15
CA HIS A 324 3.54 19.53 11.22
C HIS A 324 4.46 18.44 10.66
N PHE A 325 3.94 17.56 9.79
CA PHE A 325 4.73 16.51 9.15
C PHE A 325 5.87 17.10 8.29
N ARG A 326 5.57 18.09 7.45
CA ARG A 326 6.58 18.84 6.68
C ARG A 326 7.64 19.46 7.57
N GLY A 327 7.24 20.20 8.60
CA GLY A 327 8.17 20.86 9.52
C GLY A 327 9.06 19.88 10.28
N ASN A 328 8.57 18.68 10.58
CA ASN A 328 9.40 17.63 11.19
C ASN A 328 10.41 17.04 10.21
N MET A 329 10.02 16.83 8.95
CA MET A 329 10.97 16.40 7.90
C MET A 329 12.07 17.44 7.67
N GLU A 330 11.73 18.73 7.64
CA GLU A 330 12.70 19.82 7.52
C GLU A 330 13.71 19.80 8.68
N LYS A 331 13.22 19.71 9.92
CA LYS A 331 14.08 19.63 11.11
C LYS A 331 14.95 18.37 11.09
N GLN A 332 14.42 17.23 10.68
CA GLN A 332 15.18 15.98 10.60
C GLN A 332 16.27 16.08 9.53
N ALA A 333 15.94 16.53 8.32
CA ALA A 333 16.92 16.73 7.24
C ALA A 333 18.01 17.72 7.65
N GLN A 334 17.65 18.84 8.29
CA GLN A 334 18.62 19.83 8.76
C GLN A 334 19.56 19.23 9.82
N ARG A 335 19.04 18.51 10.82
CA ARG A 335 19.87 17.80 11.82
C ARG A 335 20.83 16.81 11.17
N LEU A 336 20.38 16.08 10.16
CA LEU A 336 21.21 15.11 9.44
C LEU A 336 22.29 15.78 8.59
N ALA A 337 21.95 16.87 7.90
CA ALA A 337 22.91 17.69 7.16
C ALA A 337 23.98 18.29 8.09
N ASP A 338 23.58 18.81 9.25
CA ASP A 338 24.46 19.44 10.24
C ASP A 338 25.34 18.43 11.01
N SER A 339 25.03 17.13 10.94
CA SER A 339 25.79 16.08 11.63
C SER A 339 27.23 15.92 11.12
N GLY A 340 27.55 16.48 9.95
CA GLY A 340 28.83 16.27 9.26
C GLY A 340 28.99 14.88 8.64
N THR A 341 27.97 14.02 8.71
CA THR A 341 27.99 12.66 8.15
C THR A 341 27.84 12.68 6.62
N PHE A 342 27.00 13.58 6.10
CA PHE A 342 26.70 13.69 4.68
C PHE A 342 27.61 14.70 3.98
N PRO A 343 28.17 14.38 2.79
CA PRO A 343 28.89 15.37 2.02
C PRO A 343 27.93 16.42 1.43
N PRO A 344 28.41 17.64 1.09
CA PRO A 344 27.55 18.74 0.66
C PRO A 344 26.72 18.49 -0.60
N ASP A 345 27.13 17.54 -1.44
CA ASP A 345 26.49 17.16 -2.70
C ASP A 345 25.54 15.95 -2.57
N ARG A 346 25.38 15.40 -1.37
CA ARG A 346 24.51 14.23 -1.11
C ARG A 346 23.56 14.48 0.07
N PRO A 347 22.37 15.03 -0.19
CA PRO A 347 21.35 15.17 0.83
C PRO A 347 20.89 13.80 1.40
N PRO A 348 20.59 13.71 2.70
CA PRO A 348 19.96 12.53 3.30
C PRO A 348 18.57 12.28 2.68
N MET A 349 18.16 11.01 2.58
CA MET A 349 16.82 10.63 2.16
C MET A 349 16.03 10.00 3.30
N ILE A 350 14.86 10.55 3.59
CA ILE A 350 13.90 10.04 4.57
C ILE A 350 12.92 9.14 3.82
N VAL A 351 13.03 7.82 4.03
CA VAL A 351 12.16 6.81 3.40
C VAL A 351 11.01 6.48 4.34
N SER A 352 9.79 6.81 3.92
CA SER A 352 8.59 6.67 4.72
C SER A 352 7.61 5.69 4.05
N PRO A 353 7.71 4.38 4.35
CA PRO A 353 6.82 3.36 3.84
C PRO A 353 5.56 3.20 4.71
N TYR A 354 4.41 3.07 4.06
CA TYR A 354 3.10 2.85 4.69
C TYR A 354 2.25 1.91 3.84
N ASP A 355 1.32 1.19 4.45
CA ASP A 355 0.27 0.51 3.69
C ASP A 355 -0.58 1.55 2.96
N ALA A 356 -0.91 1.28 1.69
CA ALA A 356 -1.68 2.21 0.87
C ALA A 356 -3.09 2.41 1.45
N GLU A 357 -3.69 1.33 1.96
CA GLU A 357 -5.03 1.30 2.54
C GLU A 357 -5.14 2.14 3.82
N LEU A 358 -4.00 2.52 4.43
CA LEU A 358 -4.00 3.53 5.48
C LEU A 358 -4.62 4.83 4.98
N TYR A 359 -4.26 5.26 3.76
CA TYR A 359 -4.70 6.51 3.18
C TYR A 359 -6.06 6.36 2.47
N GLY A 360 -7.13 6.55 3.23
CA GLY A 360 -8.49 6.74 2.74
C GLY A 360 -9.46 5.66 3.22
N HIS A 361 -9.02 4.40 3.33
CA HIS A 361 -9.82 3.34 3.93
C HIS A 361 -9.78 3.41 5.46
N TRP A 362 -8.63 3.20 6.09
CA TRP A 362 -8.48 3.30 7.55
C TRP A 362 -8.53 4.75 8.04
N TRP A 363 -7.75 5.63 7.39
CA TRP A 363 -7.76 7.07 7.67
C TRP A 363 -8.42 7.81 6.50
N TYR A 364 -9.69 8.17 6.67
CA TYR A 364 -10.54 8.72 5.62
C TYR A 364 -9.94 9.96 4.93
N GLU A 365 -9.30 10.83 5.69
CA GLU A 365 -8.70 12.07 5.24
C GLU A 365 -7.29 11.90 4.66
N GLY A 366 -6.76 10.67 4.68
CA GLY A 366 -5.40 10.35 4.27
C GLY A 366 -5.00 10.84 2.86
N PRO A 367 -5.80 10.64 1.79
CA PRO A 367 -5.48 11.15 0.47
C PRO A 367 -5.41 12.68 0.45
N THR A 368 -6.32 13.36 1.15
CA THR A 368 -6.29 14.83 1.29
C THR A 368 -5.03 15.29 2.03
N PHE A 369 -4.63 14.56 3.08
CA PHE A 369 -3.38 14.81 3.78
C PHE A 369 -2.16 14.68 2.88
N LEU A 370 -2.06 13.61 2.08
CA LEU A 370 -0.96 13.45 1.13
C LEU A 370 -0.94 14.57 0.09
N GLY A 371 -2.11 14.94 -0.43
CA GLY A 371 -2.25 16.08 -1.34
C GLY A 371 -1.75 17.38 -0.73
N ASP A 372 -2.05 17.64 0.55
CA ASP A 372 -1.53 18.80 1.27
C ASP A 372 -0.03 18.73 1.52
N VAL A 373 0.50 17.57 1.90
CA VAL A 373 1.94 17.38 2.08
C VAL A 373 2.68 17.72 0.79
N PHE A 374 2.24 17.22 -0.37
CA PHE A 374 2.89 17.55 -1.64
C PHE A 374 2.75 19.03 -2.02
N ARG A 375 1.57 19.63 -1.86
CA ARG A 375 1.37 21.08 -2.12
C ARG A 375 2.26 21.94 -1.22
N GLN A 376 2.32 21.63 0.06
CA GLN A 376 3.12 22.35 1.04
C GLN A 376 4.62 22.13 0.85
N LEU A 377 5.05 20.92 0.43
CA LEU A 377 6.43 20.67 0.02
C LEU A 377 6.81 21.51 -1.21
N HIS A 378 5.88 21.77 -2.13
CA HIS A 378 6.18 22.57 -3.31
C HIS A 378 6.14 24.08 -3.07
N HIS A 379 5.10 24.59 -2.39
CA HIS A 379 4.83 26.03 -2.32
C HIS A 379 5.43 26.74 -1.11
N ASP A 380 5.60 26.04 0.02
CA ASP A 380 5.86 26.71 1.29
C ASP A 380 7.35 26.67 1.70
N GLN A 381 8.18 25.91 0.98
CA GLN A 381 9.57 25.64 1.35
C GLN A 381 10.42 25.18 0.15
N SER A 382 11.75 25.10 0.33
CA SER A 382 12.71 24.63 -0.70
C SER A 382 13.82 23.71 -0.18
N GLN A 383 13.72 23.28 1.08
CA GLN A 383 14.65 22.39 1.78
C GLN A 383 14.43 20.90 1.48
N ILE A 384 13.18 20.43 1.42
CA ILE A 384 12.84 19.03 1.18
C ILE A 384 12.35 18.86 -0.25
N LEU A 385 12.89 17.87 -0.95
CA LEU A 385 12.40 17.48 -2.28
C LEU A 385 11.84 16.06 -2.24
N ALA A 386 10.60 15.90 -2.69
CA ALA A 386 10.00 14.58 -2.89
C ALA A 386 10.65 13.89 -4.10
N ILE A 387 11.15 12.66 -3.92
CA ILE A 387 11.76 11.83 -4.96
C ILE A 387 11.40 10.35 -4.74
N THR A 388 11.63 9.49 -5.73
CA THR A 388 11.54 8.03 -5.56
C THR A 388 12.91 7.43 -5.19
N PRO A 389 12.95 6.20 -4.64
CA PRO A 389 14.21 5.49 -4.45
C PRO A 389 14.97 5.29 -5.76
N GLY A 390 14.27 5.07 -6.88
CA GLY A 390 14.87 5.04 -8.22
C GLY A 390 15.55 6.35 -8.59
N ASP A 391 14.87 7.50 -8.40
CA ASP A 391 15.45 8.83 -8.64
C ASP A 391 16.72 9.06 -7.78
N TYR A 392 16.72 8.58 -6.53
CA TYR A 392 17.89 8.70 -5.64
C TYR A 392 19.09 7.93 -6.19
N LEU A 393 18.89 6.68 -6.66
CA LEU A 393 19.97 5.87 -7.21
C LEU A 393 20.54 6.45 -8.51
N GLU A 394 19.70 7.09 -9.33
CA GLU A 394 20.14 7.79 -10.53
C GLU A 394 21.03 9.01 -10.19
N ARG A 395 20.63 9.79 -9.17
CA ARG A 395 21.38 10.97 -8.71
C ARG A 395 22.65 10.62 -7.93
N HIS A 396 22.60 9.53 -7.18
CA HIS A 396 23.67 9.09 -6.27
C HIS A 396 24.04 7.62 -6.56
N PRO A 397 24.73 7.36 -7.68
CA PRO A 397 25.02 6.00 -8.13
C PRO A 397 26.06 5.27 -7.25
N THR A 398 26.80 5.99 -6.40
CA THR A 398 27.81 5.44 -5.50
C THR A 398 27.26 5.30 -4.08
N ASN A 399 27.13 4.06 -3.60
CA ASN A 399 26.62 3.74 -2.27
C ASN A 399 27.55 2.77 -1.55
N GLN A 400 27.49 2.77 -0.22
CA GLN A 400 28.27 1.85 0.60
C GLN A 400 27.88 0.41 0.28
N VAL A 401 28.88 -0.45 0.09
CA VAL A 401 28.64 -1.90 -0.07
C VAL A 401 28.65 -2.58 1.30
N ALA A 402 27.52 -3.19 1.64
CA ALA A 402 27.31 -3.98 2.86
C ALA A 402 26.11 -4.92 2.67
N THR A 403 26.06 -6.01 3.43
CA THR A 403 24.96 -6.97 3.43
C THR A 403 24.00 -6.61 4.57
N PRO A 404 22.74 -6.23 4.28
CA PRO A 404 21.73 -6.04 5.33
C PRO A 404 21.56 -7.30 6.18
N CYS A 405 21.15 -7.16 7.44
CA CYS A 405 20.82 -8.32 8.25
C CYS A 405 19.41 -8.83 7.95
N ALA A 406 19.13 -10.07 8.35
CA ALA A 406 17.77 -10.59 8.33
C ALA A 406 16.85 -9.66 9.14
N SER A 407 15.71 -9.30 8.57
CA SER A 407 14.78 -8.33 9.14
C SER A 407 13.39 -8.47 8.52
N SER A 408 12.39 -7.92 9.20
CA SER A 408 11.06 -7.65 8.68
C SER A 408 10.52 -6.39 9.34
N TRP A 409 9.50 -5.76 8.76
CA TRP A 409 8.88 -4.58 9.38
C TRP A 409 7.75 -4.92 10.35
N GLY A 410 7.51 -6.22 10.59
CA GLY A 410 6.42 -6.72 11.45
C GLY A 410 6.74 -6.71 12.94
N LYS A 411 5.94 -7.46 13.70
CA LYS A 411 6.04 -7.49 15.17
C LYS A 411 7.45 -7.90 15.63
N LYS A 412 8.06 -7.04 16.45
CA LYS A 412 9.46 -7.14 16.94
C LYS A 412 10.55 -7.17 15.86
N GLY A 413 10.22 -6.86 14.61
CA GLY A 413 11.19 -6.75 13.51
C GLY A 413 11.65 -8.08 12.90
N TYR A 414 11.12 -9.23 13.34
CA TYR A 414 11.56 -10.55 12.86
C TYR A 414 10.33 -11.44 12.60
N ASN A 415 10.45 -12.75 12.84
CA ASN A 415 9.51 -13.74 12.35
C ASN A 415 8.23 -13.88 13.21
N GLU A 416 8.14 -13.26 14.39
CA GLU A 416 7.12 -13.59 15.42
C GLU A 416 5.66 -13.45 14.94
N GLN A 417 5.39 -12.47 14.07
CA GLN A 417 4.05 -12.30 13.52
C GLN A 417 3.62 -13.51 12.68
N TRP A 418 4.54 -14.07 11.89
CA TRP A 418 4.28 -15.17 10.95
C TRP A 418 4.64 -16.54 11.50
N LEU A 419 5.41 -16.62 12.58
CA LEU A 419 5.77 -17.87 13.26
C LEU A 419 5.65 -17.73 14.78
N ASN A 420 4.60 -18.32 15.31
CA ASN A 420 4.33 -18.50 16.74
C ASN A 420 3.46 -19.75 16.97
N GLU A 421 3.09 -20.04 18.22
CA GLU A 421 2.33 -21.25 18.56
C GLU A 421 0.98 -21.39 17.82
N THR A 422 0.37 -20.29 17.36
CA THR A 422 -0.94 -20.31 16.71
C THR A 422 -0.89 -20.68 15.23
N ASN A 423 0.24 -20.45 14.56
CA ASN A 423 0.37 -20.62 13.11
C ASN A 423 1.51 -21.55 12.67
N ALA A 424 2.38 -22.01 13.59
CA ALA A 424 3.50 -22.88 13.26
C ALA A 424 3.11 -24.18 12.52
N TRP A 425 1.87 -24.65 12.68
CA TRP A 425 1.37 -25.87 12.06
C TRP A 425 1.31 -25.80 10.51
N THR A 426 1.23 -24.60 9.93
CA THR A 426 1.10 -24.41 8.48
C THR A 426 2.39 -24.74 7.73
N TYR A 427 3.55 -24.41 8.31
CA TYR A 427 4.85 -24.48 7.62
C TYR A 427 5.24 -25.88 7.17
N ARG A 428 4.89 -26.93 7.91
CA ARG A 428 5.16 -28.31 7.47
C ARG A 428 4.46 -28.63 6.14
N HIS A 429 3.27 -28.07 5.92
CA HIS A 429 2.49 -28.26 4.70
C HIS A 429 3.07 -27.41 3.57
N ILE A 430 3.38 -26.14 3.83
CA ILE A 430 3.98 -25.23 2.85
C ILE A 430 5.34 -25.75 2.37
N HIS A 431 6.20 -26.22 3.28
CA HIS A 431 7.50 -26.78 2.93
C HIS A 431 7.37 -28.06 2.10
N ALA A 432 6.53 -29.01 2.51
CA ALA A 432 6.32 -30.25 1.78
C ALA A 432 5.73 -29.99 0.38
N ALA A 433 4.76 -29.06 0.27
CA ALA A 433 4.19 -28.66 -1.01
C ALA A 433 5.24 -28.00 -1.91
N GLY A 434 6.07 -27.11 -1.35
CA GLY A 434 7.17 -26.47 -2.07
C GLY A 434 8.20 -27.48 -2.60
N GLU A 435 8.65 -28.43 -1.76
CA GLU A 435 9.59 -29.47 -2.18
C GLU A 435 8.98 -30.35 -3.29
N ARG A 436 7.71 -30.71 -3.15
CA ARG A 436 6.99 -31.51 -4.14
C ARG A 436 6.83 -30.77 -5.47
N MET A 437 6.55 -29.47 -5.44
CA MET A 437 6.44 -28.67 -6.65
C MET A 437 7.77 -28.61 -7.41
N VAL A 438 8.90 -28.48 -6.70
CA VAL A 438 10.24 -28.53 -7.30
C VAL A 438 10.52 -29.88 -7.94
N GLU A 439 10.16 -30.98 -7.26
CA GLU A 439 10.29 -32.33 -7.81
C GLU A 439 9.46 -32.53 -9.09
N LEU A 440 8.20 -32.05 -9.08
CA LEU A 440 7.32 -32.10 -10.25
C LEU A 440 7.90 -31.29 -11.42
N ALA A 441 8.34 -30.06 -11.16
CA ALA A 441 8.96 -29.20 -12.18
C ALA A 441 10.20 -29.84 -12.80
N ARG A 442 11.05 -30.50 -12.00
CA ARG A 442 12.27 -31.19 -12.47
C ARG A 442 11.98 -32.47 -13.25
N ARG A 443 10.96 -33.24 -12.87
CA ARG A 443 10.59 -34.49 -13.57
C ARG A 443 9.97 -34.24 -14.93
N HIS A 444 9.29 -33.11 -15.09
CA HIS A 444 8.54 -32.77 -16.29
C HIS A 444 9.17 -31.57 -17.04
N VAL A 445 10.49 -31.40 -16.94
CA VAL A 445 11.23 -30.40 -17.72
C VAL A 445 11.01 -30.67 -19.21
N GLY A 446 10.51 -29.66 -19.93
CA GLY A 446 10.24 -29.76 -21.37
C GLY A 446 8.98 -30.54 -21.72
N ALA A 447 8.07 -30.78 -20.76
CA ALA A 447 6.74 -31.31 -21.08
C ALA A 447 6.06 -30.40 -22.12
N SER A 448 5.73 -30.99 -23.28
CA SER A 448 5.11 -30.27 -24.40
C SER A 448 3.61 -30.54 -24.50
N ASP A 449 3.09 -31.50 -23.74
CA ASP A 449 1.67 -31.80 -23.74
C ASP A 449 0.90 -30.79 -22.88
N ILE A 450 -0.28 -30.43 -23.38
CA ILE A 450 -1.12 -29.38 -22.81
C ILE A 450 -1.63 -29.77 -21.43
N ALA A 451 -1.94 -31.06 -21.20
CA ALA A 451 -2.53 -31.52 -19.96
C ALA A 451 -1.53 -31.40 -18.79
N THR A 452 -0.31 -31.91 -18.97
CA THR A 452 0.77 -31.81 -17.98
C THR A 452 1.13 -30.36 -17.71
N THR A 453 1.29 -29.55 -18.75
CA THR A 453 1.61 -28.11 -18.59
C THR A 453 0.53 -27.37 -17.80
N ARG A 454 -0.75 -27.62 -18.12
CA ARG A 454 -1.87 -27.00 -17.38
C ARG A 454 -1.91 -27.44 -15.93
N ALA A 455 -1.71 -28.74 -15.66
CA ALA A 455 -1.73 -29.28 -14.30
C ALA A 455 -0.56 -28.72 -13.45
N LEU A 456 0.65 -28.64 -14.01
CA LEU A 456 1.81 -28.06 -13.32
C LEU A 456 1.62 -26.57 -13.04
N ASN A 457 1.08 -25.81 -14.01
CA ASN A 457 0.79 -24.40 -13.82
C ASN A 457 -0.26 -24.19 -12.73
N GLN A 458 -1.31 -25.03 -12.67
CA GLN A 458 -2.28 -24.93 -11.59
C GLN A 458 -1.66 -25.32 -10.25
N ALA A 459 -0.89 -26.40 -10.18
CA ALA A 459 -0.20 -26.80 -8.94
C ALA A 459 0.73 -25.70 -8.40
N ALA A 460 1.41 -24.96 -9.29
CA ALA A 460 2.22 -23.80 -8.90
C ALA A 460 1.36 -22.66 -8.34
N ARG A 461 0.16 -22.41 -8.91
CA ARG A 461 -0.80 -21.44 -8.37
C ARG A 461 -1.42 -21.86 -7.05
N GLU A 462 -1.59 -23.16 -6.78
CA GLU A 462 -2.10 -23.63 -5.48
C GLU A 462 -1.02 -23.56 -4.38
N LEU A 463 0.26 -23.65 -4.75
CA LEU A 463 1.38 -23.49 -3.81
C LEU A 463 1.59 -22.01 -3.44
N MET A 464 1.45 -21.12 -4.42
CA MET A 464 1.63 -19.69 -4.26
C MET A 464 0.38 -19.08 -3.66
#